data_AF-A0A3C1ST23-F1
#
_entry.id   AF-A0A3C1ST23-F1
#
_cell.length_a   1.000
_cell.length_b   1.000
_cell.length_c   1.000
_cell.angle_alpha   90.00
_cell.angle_beta   90.00
_cell.angle_gamma   90.00
#
_symmetry.space_group_name_H-M   'P 1'
#
loop_
_entity.id
_entity.type
_entity.pdbx_description
1 polymer ?
#
loop_
_entity_poly.entity_id
_entity_poly.type
_entity_poly.pdbx_seq_one_letter_code
_entity_poly.pdbx_strand_id
1 'polypeptide(L)'
;MSVRLPWARIQTVLLDMDGTLLDLRFDNQFWRELVPMHYAAQHGLSLEQARAEVAVRTQAVEGTLNWYCLDYWSRELALDIVTLKREIAHLIAVHPYV
;
A
#
# COMPACT_ATOMS: atom_id res chain seq x y z
N MET A 1 -25.24 -16.78 -17.26
CA MET A 1 -24.51 -18.05 -17.49
C MET A 1 -23.59 -18.26 -16.30
N SER A 2 -23.66 -19.41 -15.63
CA SER A 2 -22.76 -19.71 -14.49
C SER A 2 -21.61 -20.58 -14.99
N VAL A 3 -20.37 -20.11 -14.84
CA VAL A 3 -19.17 -20.88 -15.17
C VAL A 3 -18.85 -21.79 -13.98
N ARG A 4 -18.83 -23.11 -14.18
CA ARG A 4 -18.30 -24.05 -13.18
C ARG A 4 -16.80 -24.19 -13.38
N LEU A 5 -16.02 -23.71 -12.40
CA LEU A 5 -14.59 -23.92 -12.36
C LEU A 5 -14.27 -25.35 -11.91
N PRO A 6 -13.25 -26.01 -12.48
CA PRO A 6 -12.84 -27.35 -12.09
C PRO A 6 -11.98 -27.31 -10.80
N TRP A 7 -12.60 -26.93 -9.67
CA TRP A 7 -11.94 -26.70 -8.39
C TRP A 7 -10.97 -27.81 -7.97
N ALA A 8 -11.30 -29.07 -8.22
CA ALA A 8 -10.45 -30.22 -7.88
C ALA A 8 -9.10 -30.25 -8.64
N ARG A 9 -8.92 -29.45 -9.69
CA ARG A 9 -7.69 -29.36 -10.50
C ARG A 9 -6.91 -28.07 -10.25
N ILE A 10 -7.46 -27.13 -9.49
CA ILE A 10 -6.82 -25.86 -9.16
C ILE A 10 -5.97 -26.08 -7.91
N GLN A 11 -4.65 -25.88 -8.04
CA GLN A 11 -3.70 -26.09 -6.94
C GLN A 11 -3.43 -24.81 -6.14
N THR A 12 -3.49 -23.66 -6.81
CA THR A 12 -3.18 -22.35 -6.21
C THR A 12 -4.25 -21.35 -6.61
N VAL A 13 -4.74 -20.60 -5.63
CA VAL A 13 -5.57 -19.41 -5.83
C VAL A 13 -4.78 -18.23 -5.29
N LEU A 14 -4.54 -17.24 -6.15
CA LEU A 14 -4.00 -15.95 -5.73
C LEU A 14 -5.16 -14.96 -5.77
N LEU A 15 -5.35 -14.25 -4.66
CA LEU A 15 -6.39 -13.26 -4.50
C LEU A 15 -5.74 -11.92 -4.20
N ASP A 16 -6.06 -10.92 -5.01
CA ASP A 16 -5.65 -9.55 -4.72
C ASP A 16 -6.55 -8.98 -3.62
N MET A 17 -5.95 -8.24 -2.69
CA MET A 17 -6.68 -7.66 -1.56
C MET A 17 -7.17 -6.24 -1.90
N ASP A 18 -6.35 -5.45 -2.60
CA ASP A 18 -6.64 -4.04 -2.83
C ASP A 18 -7.56 -3.86 -4.03
N GLY A 19 -8.67 -3.13 -3.85
CA GLY A 19 -9.69 -2.95 -4.89
C GLY A 19 -10.57 -4.18 -5.13
N THR A 20 -10.33 -5.30 -4.43
CA THR A 20 -11.15 -6.52 -4.49
C THR A 20 -11.79 -6.85 -3.14
N LEU A 21 -11.00 -6.96 -2.06
CA LEU A 21 -11.49 -7.22 -0.70
C LEU A 21 -11.50 -5.96 0.17
N LEU A 22 -10.50 -5.09 -0.03
CA LEU A 22 -10.34 -3.82 0.63
C LEU A 22 -10.69 -2.71 -0.37
N ASP A 23 -11.37 -1.67 0.10
CA ASP A 23 -11.46 -0.45 -0.68
C ASP A 23 -10.07 0.22 -0.78
N LEU A 24 -9.91 1.11 -1.74
CA LEU A 24 -8.63 1.80 -1.95
C LEU A 24 -8.36 2.87 -0.88
N ARG A 25 -9.24 3.08 0.12
CA ARG A 25 -9.10 4.16 1.11
C ARG A 25 -7.87 3.94 1.97
N PHE A 26 -7.63 2.70 2.41
CA PHE A 26 -6.48 2.39 3.26
C PHE A 26 -5.16 2.76 2.58
N ASP A 27 -4.92 2.23 1.38
CA ASP A 27 -3.67 2.47 0.66
C ASP A 27 -3.53 3.91 0.16
N ASN A 28 -4.63 4.56 -0.25
CA ASN A 28 -4.59 5.98 -0.59
C ASN A 28 -4.23 6.84 0.63
N GLN A 29 -4.86 6.59 1.78
CA GLN A 29 -4.54 7.31 3.01
C GLN A 29 -3.08 7.08 3.42
N PHE A 30 -2.60 5.84 3.30
CA PHE A 30 -1.22 5.50 3.64
C PHE A 30 -0.21 6.22 2.76
N TRP A 31 -0.27 6.00 1.45
CA TRP A 31 0.76 6.45 0.51
C TRP A 31 0.65 7.91 0.12
N ARG A 32 -0.57 8.49 0.09
CA ARG A 32 -0.77 9.87 -0.36
C ARG A 32 -0.73 10.86 0.78
N GLU A 33 -1.13 10.47 1.99
CA GLU A 33 -1.23 11.37 3.15
C GLU A 33 -0.17 11.06 4.21
N LEU A 34 -0.23 9.86 4.81
CA LEU A 34 0.60 9.54 5.99
C LEU A 34 2.10 9.52 5.65
N VAL A 35 2.49 8.79 4.60
CA VAL A 35 3.91 8.68 4.21
C VAL A 35 4.51 10.05 3.86
N PRO A 36 3.90 10.90 3.01
CA PRO A 36 4.43 12.24 2.74
C PRO A 36 4.48 13.15 3.99
N MET A 37 3.52 13.03 4.92
CA MET A 37 3.55 13.79 6.17
C MET A 37 4.75 13.42 7.05
N HIS A 38 5.00 12.12 7.25
CA HIS A 38 6.16 11.66 8.04
C HIS A 38 7.48 11.95 7.34
N TYR A 39 7.53 11.81 6.02
CA TYR A 39 8.70 12.15 5.23
C TYR A 39 9.03 13.65 5.32
N ALA A 40 8.01 14.52 5.22
CA ALA A 40 8.17 15.96 5.39
C ALA A 40 8.77 16.32 6.76
N ALA A 41 8.21 15.75 7.83
CA ALA A 41 8.66 15.99 9.19
C ALA A 41 10.10 15.54 9.43
N GLN A 42 10.46 14.35 8.96
CA GLN A 42 11.80 13.80 9.14
C GLN A 42 12.88 14.56 8.34
N HIS A 43 12.53 15.05 7.15
CA HIS A 43 13.48 15.70 6.24
C HIS A 43 13.42 17.23 6.27
N GLY A 44 12.55 17.83 7.09
CA GLY A 44 12.39 19.28 7.19
C GLY A 44 11.86 19.93 5.91
N LEU A 45 11.01 19.21 5.16
CA LEU A 45 10.41 19.68 3.91
C LEU A 45 9.01 20.22 4.12
N SER A 46 8.51 21.02 3.18
CA SER A 46 7.08 21.28 3.11
C SER A 46 6.32 20.02 2.70
N LEU A 47 5.03 19.93 3.06
CA LEU A 47 4.21 18.78 2.68
C LEU A 47 4.07 18.65 1.15
N GLU A 48 4.01 19.77 0.42
CA GLU A 48 3.99 19.73 -1.05
C GLU A 48 5.28 19.17 -1.63
N GLN A 49 6.44 19.59 -1.11
CA GLN A 49 7.73 19.06 -1.53
C GLN A 49 7.84 17.56 -1.25
N ALA A 50 7.43 17.12 -0.06
CA ALA A 50 7.43 15.71 0.31
C ALA A 50 6.52 14.87 -0.60
N ARG A 51 5.33 15.37 -0.95
CA ARG A 51 4.43 14.69 -1.89
C ARG A 51 5.05 14.55 -3.28
N ALA A 52 5.70 15.60 -3.77
CA ALA A 52 6.38 15.56 -5.06
C ALA A 52 7.54 14.55 -5.06
N GLU A 53 8.38 14.57 -4.02
CA GLU A 53 9.50 13.62 -3.85
C GLU A 53 9.04 12.17 -3.79
N VAL A 54 8.04 11.87 -2.96
CA VAL A 54 7.48 10.52 -2.85
C VAL A 54 6.87 10.09 -4.19
N ALA A 55 6.13 10.97 -4.88
CA ALA A 55 5.54 10.66 -6.17
C ALA A 55 6.59 10.33 -7.25
N VAL A 56 7.70 11.08 -7.31
CA VAL A 56 8.80 10.82 -8.26
C VAL A 56 9.45 9.46 -7.99
N ARG A 57 9.75 9.15 -6.73
CA ARG A 57 10.35 7.86 -6.35
C ARG A 57 9.42 6.70 -6.62
N THR A 58 8.13 6.89 -6.36
CA THR A 58 7.07 5.93 -6.66
C THR A 58 7.07 5.63 -8.16
N GLN A 59 6.90 6.66 -9.00
CA GLN A 59 6.89 6.51 -10.45
C GLN A 59 8.14 5.80 -11.00
N ALA A 60 9.32 6.02 -10.40
CA ALA A 60 10.57 5.40 -10.83
C ALA A 60 10.60 3.87 -10.68
N VAL A 61 9.81 3.28 -9.78
CA VAL A 61 9.76 1.83 -9.53
C VAL A 61 8.42 1.19 -9.89
N GLU A 62 7.52 1.93 -10.53
CA GLU A 62 6.19 1.45 -10.92
C GLU A 62 6.24 0.17 -11.75
N GLY A 63 5.39 -0.79 -11.40
CA GLY A 63 5.34 -2.09 -12.07
C GLY A 63 6.49 -3.05 -11.75
N THR A 64 7.44 -2.67 -10.87
CA THR A 64 8.52 -3.55 -10.43
C THR A 64 8.21 -4.22 -9.10
N LEU A 65 8.96 -5.27 -8.73
CA LEU A 65 8.84 -5.89 -7.39
C LEU A 65 9.15 -4.91 -6.25
N ASN A 66 9.99 -3.91 -6.49
CA ASN A 66 10.33 -2.90 -5.48
C ASN A 66 9.12 -2.05 -5.10
N TRP A 67 8.20 -1.78 -6.04
CA TRP A 67 6.96 -1.04 -5.75
C TRP A 67 6.14 -1.70 -4.63
N TYR A 68 6.10 -3.03 -4.60
CA TYR A 68 5.34 -3.81 -3.62
C TYR A 68 6.14 -4.13 -2.34
N CYS A 69 7.41 -3.75 -2.27
CA CYS A 69 8.31 -4.16 -1.19
C CYS A 69 8.37 -3.11 -0.06
N LEU A 70 7.85 -3.44 1.12
CA LEU A 70 7.90 -2.52 2.27
C LEU A 70 9.32 -2.26 2.76
N ASP A 71 10.22 -3.24 2.66
CA ASP A 71 11.63 -3.07 3.03
C ASP A 71 12.35 -2.11 2.06
N TYR A 72 12.00 -2.15 0.78
CA TYR A 72 12.49 -1.19 -0.21
C TYR A 72 12.09 0.22 0.19
N TRP A 73 10.80 0.44 0.45
CA TRP A 73 10.28 1.76 0.83
C TRP A 73 10.83 2.27 2.16
N SER A 74 11.06 1.37 3.12
CA SER A 74 11.64 1.73 4.40
C SER A 74 13.07 2.27 4.24
N ARG A 75 13.87 1.63 3.37
CA ARG A 75 15.23 2.12 3.05
C ARG A 75 15.19 3.40 2.22
N GLU A 76 14.35 3.43 1.19
CA GLU A 76 14.30 4.52 0.21
C GLU A 76 13.88 5.85 0.83
N LEU A 77 12.89 5.81 1.72
CA LEU A 77 12.35 6.99 2.42
C LEU A 77 12.96 7.19 3.80
N ALA A 78 13.80 6.26 4.26
CA ALA A 78 14.31 6.22 5.63
C ALA A 78 13.19 6.25 6.70
N LEU A 79 12.04 5.62 6.43
CA LEU A 79 10.88 5.57 7.31
C LEU A 79 10.60 4.14 7.78
N ASP A 80 10.06 3.96 8.99
CA ASP A 80 9.53 2.66 9.41
C ASP A 80 8.12 2.44 8.81
N ILE A 81 8.09 2.06 7.53
CA ILE A 81 6.85 1.88 6.75
C ILE A 81 5.91 0.86 7.41
N VAL A 82 6.46 -0.20 8.03
CA VAL A 82 5.67 -1.24 8.68
C VAL A 82 4.96 -0.68 9.92
N THR A 83 5.66 0.07 10.76
CA THR A 83 5.06 0.72 11.93
C THR A 83 4.02 1.75 11.50
N LEU A 84 4.31 2.59 10.49
CA LEU A 84 3.34 3.56 9.97
C LEU A 84 2.07 2.88 9.43
N LYS A 85 2.18 1.74 8.73
CA LYS A 85 1.00 0.99 8.27
C LYS A 85 0.12 0.51 9.43
N ARG A 86 0.73 0.17 10.58
CA ARG A 86 -0.02 -0.29 11.76
C ARG A 86 -0.82 0.83 12.42
N GLU A 87 -0.37 2.08 12.35
CA GLU A 87 -1.08 3.24 12.93
C GLU A 87 -2.49 3.40 12.35
N ILE A 88 -2.63 3.15 11.05
CA ILE A 88 -3.90 3.26 10.33
C ILE A 88 -4.62 1.92 10.15
N ALA A 89 -4.15 0.83 10.77
CA ALA A 89 -4.76 -0.50 10.63
C ALA A 89 -6.23 -0.54 11.06
N HIS A 90 -6.66 0.38 11.92
CA HIS A 90 -8.06 0.57 12.33
C HIS A 90 -9.01 0.92 11.17
N LEU A 91 -8.48 1.34 10.02
CA LEU A 91 -9.28 1.57 8.80
C LEU A 91 -9.66 0.28 8.08
N ILE A 92 -9.04 -0.85 8.44
CA ILE A 92 -9.34 -2.19 7.93
C ILE A 92 -10.21 -2.90 8.98
N ALA A 93 -11.35 -3.43 8.53
CA ALA A 93 -12.24 -4.22 9.37
C ALA A 93 -12.70 -5.47 8.63
N VAL A 94 -12.89 -6.55 9.38
CA VAL A 94 -13.54 -7.76 8.89
C VAL A 94 -14.99 -7.41 8.56
N HIS A 95 -15.47 -7.83 7.39
CA HIS A 95 -16.86 -7.59 6.99
C HIS A 95 -17.80 -8.28 8.00
N PRO A 96 -18.91 -7.67 8.43
CA PRO A 96 -19.72 -8.19 9.55
C PRO A 96 -20.38 -9.57 9.33
N TYR A 97 -20.21 -10.17 8.15
CA TYR A 97 -20.85 -11.42 7.75
C TYR A 97 -19.86 -12.49 7.22
N VAL A 98 -18.58 -12.43 7.62
CA VAL A 98 -17.61 -13.52 7.35
C VAL A 98 -17.71 -14.61 8.40
#